data_AF-M4BB56-F1
#
_entry.id   AF-M4BB56-F1
#
_cell.length_a   1.000
_cell.length_b   1.000
_cell.length_c   1.000
_cell.angle_alpha   90.00
_cell.angle_beta   90.00
_cell.angle_gamma   90.00
#
_symmetry.space_group_name_H-M   'P 1'
#
loop_
_entity.id
_entity.type
_entity.pdbx_description
1 polymer ?
#
loop_
_entity_poly.entity_id
_entity_poly.type
_entity_poly.pdbx_seq_one_letter_code
_entity_poly.pdbx_strand_id
1 'polypeptide(L)'
;MWSALQRAKQATCGFVHRHRKLLVVTSVSAVCTGGVYYAYLRMLGEAERFTEKIQQQMAEHQRLQMALSSTADESRATVQRFLPRLKTRLYQHLDLEKVVQELKSLDKTQKMERNALWEKAKLLAFTRYLTTLVAFGLWHLMVFSQVAIVGKRVFEKSKRLQVVEMPREEAEEQAHHAFLSSGLEHFFDKALSKIRTHVETVVKNNKDLQAWQVNRKAAVQVEELNELLQALFLAVLPSLAAVAAAAKHEELPELSMWREFLIYPEKQKGQDENVISLLNDFWDLLESDLFMPALQNSLGFLCGNAFQDLDDVVYGSSDAVNRTVEDNAADVLIKKPAPPLAKLIPCLQAETNKLVLSSGPDSYAVRYSQGVEGIEAFRSFYEAIFFEQSAQDSCMGSALI
;
A
#
# COMPACT_ATOMS: atom_id res chain seq x y z
N MET A 1 -78.00 -45.26 -26.18
CA MET A 1 -76.70 -44.61 -25.91
C MET A 1 -75.58 -45.11 -26.82
N TRP A 2 -75.45 -46.42 -27.07
CA TRP A 2 -74.38 -46.99 -27.91
C TRP A 2 -74.41 -46.57 -29.39
N SER A 3 -75.61 -46.41 -29.97
CA SER A 3 -75.78 -45.99 -31.37
C SER A 3 -75.44 -44.52 -31.62
N ALA A 4 -75.58 -43.64 -30.62
CA ALA A 4 -75.17 -42.24 -30.71
C ALA A 4 -73.64 -42.11 -30.69
N LEU A 5 -72.97 -42.97 -29.92
CA LEU A 5 -71.51 -43.02 -29.82
C LEU A 5 -70.88 -43.56 -31.11
N GLN A 6 -71.52 -44.55 -31.76
CA GLN A 6 -71.10 -45.05 -33.08
C GLN A 6 -71.29 -44.02 -34.20
N ARG A 7 -72.41 -43.28 -34.21
CA ARG A 7 -72.63 -42.20 -35.19
C ARG A 7 -71.66 -41.03 -34.99
N ALA A 8 -71.38 -40.66 -33.74
CA ALA A 8 -70.38 -39.63 -33.43
C ALA A 8 -68.97 -40.06 -33.87
N LYS A 9 -68.61 -41.33 -33.68
CA LYS A 9 -67.31 -41.90 -34.10
C LYS A 9 -67.18 -41.97 -35.63
N GLN A 10 -68.24 -42.34 -36.35
CA GLN A 10 -68.23 -42.33 -37.82
C GLN A 10 -68.20 -40.91 -38.41
N ALA A 11 -68.91 -39.95 -37.80
CA ALA A 11 -68.90 -38.55 -38.23
C ALA A 11 -67.54 -37.87 -38.00
N THR A 12 -66.91 -38.10 -36.84
CA THR A 12 -65.55 -37.60 -36.55
C THR A 12 -64.49 -38.25 -37.44
N CYS A 13 -64.58 -39.55 -37.70
CA CYS A 13 -63.64 -40.24 -38.58
C CYS A 13 -63.79 -39.79 -40.05
N GLY A 14 -65.03 -39.56 -40.52
CA GLY A 14 -65.30 -39.00 -41.85
C GLY A 14 -64.82 -37.56 -42.03
N PHE A 15 -64.93 -36.72 -40.99
CA PHE A 15 -64.43 -35.35 -40.98
C PHE A 15 -62.90 -35.31 -41.01
N VAL A 16 -62.23 -36.12 -40.19
CA VAL A 16 -60.77 -36.24 -40.15
C VAL A 16 -60.20 -36.77 -41.48
N HIS A 17 -60.90 -37.72 -42.12
CA HIS A 17 -60.46 -38.27 -43.41
C HIS A 17 -60.61 -37.25 -44.56
N ARG A 18 -61.69 -36.45 -44.58
CA ARG A 18 -61.88 -35.36 -45.58
C ARG A 18 -60.96 -34.17 -45.37
N HIS A 19 -60.61 -33.84 -44.12
CA HIS A 19 -59.78 -32.68 -43.79
C HIS A 19 -58.33 -33.02 -43.46
N ARG A 20 -57.84 -34.24 -43.76
CA ARG A 20 -56.48 -34.70 -43.42
C ARG A 20 -55.37 -33.75 -43.87
N LYS A 21 -55.47 -33.16 -45.07
CA LYS A 21 -54.50 -32.16 -45.56
C LYS A 21 -54.59 -30.83 -44.80
N LEU A 22 -55.80 -30.40 -44.45
CA LEU A 22 -56.03 -29.14 -43.75
C LEU A 22 -55.59 -29.24 -42.28
N LEU A 23 -55.81 -30.40 -41.64
CA LEU A 23 -55.36 -30.71 -40.28
C LEU A 23 -53.83 -30.85 -40.19
N VAL A 24 -53.17 -31.44 -41.19
CA VAL A 24 -51.69 -31.51 -41.24
C VAL A 24 -51.07 -30.14 -41.48
N VAL A 25 -51.63 -29.33 -42.38
CA VAL A 25 -51.13 -27.97 -42.64
C VAL A 25 -51.34 -27.07 -41.41
N THR A 26 -52.52 -27.12 -40.77
CA THR A 26 -52.77 -26.34 -39.55
C THR A 26 -51.97 -26.85 -38.35
N SER A 27 -51.72 -28.16 -38.20
CA SER A 27 -50.88 -28.68 -37.12
C SER A 27 -49.41 -28.31 -37.29
N VAL A 28 -48.86 -28.42 -38.50
CA VAL A 28 -47.46 -28.02 -38.78
C VAL A 28 -47.30 -26.51 -38.60
N SER A 29 -48.26 -25.71 -39.06
CA SER A 29 -48.24 -24.25 -38.86
C SER A 29 -48.29 -23.87 -37.37
N ALA A 30 -49.17 -24.52 -36.59
CA ALA A 30 -49.30 -24.26 -35.16
C ALA A 30 -48.07 -24.70 -34.36
N VAL A 31 -47.45 -25.84 -34.72
CA VAL A 31 -46.24 -26.34 -34.08
C VAL A 31 -45.03 -25.46 -34.41
N CYS A 32 -44.88 -25.01 -35.67
CA CYS A 32 -43.79 -24.11 -36.04
C CYS A 32 -43.94 -22.74 -35.37
N THR A 33 -45.12 -22.12 -35.40
CA THR A 33 -45.36 -20.83 -34.74
C THR A 33 -45.24 -20.94 -33.22
N GLY A 34 -45.75 -22.01 -32.61
CA GLY A 34 -45.61 -22.28 -31.18
C GLY A 34 -44.17 -22.55 -30.75
N GLY A 35 -43.39 -23.24 -31.57
CA GLY A 35 -41.96 -23.48 -31.32
C GLY A 35 -41.11 -22.22 -31.40
N VAL A 36 -41.37 -21.35 -32.39
CA VAL A 36 -40.71 -20.03 -32.49
C VAL A 36 -41.08 -19.14 -31.30
N TYR A 37 -42.36 -19.11 -30.90
CA TYR A 37 -42.83 -18.35 -29.74
C TYR A 37 -42.21 -18.85 -28.43
N TYR A 38 -42.14 -20.18 -28.24
CA TYR A 38 -41.51 -20.78 -27.07
C TYR A 38 -39.99 -20.51 -27.01
N ALA A 39 -39.30 -20.61 -28.14
CA ALA A 39 -37.87 -20.29 -28.23
C ALA A 39 -37.60 -18.82 -27.92
N TYR A 40 -38.46 -17.91 -28.40
CA TYR A 40 -38.39 -16.48 -28.09
C TYR A 40 -38.59 -16.19 -26.60
N LEU A 41 -39.62 -16.78 -25.97
CA LEU A 41 -39.84 -16.69 -24.52
C LEU A 41 -38.68 -17.24 -23.70
N ARG A 42 -38.08 -18.34 -24.15
CA ARG A 42 -36.92 -18.93 -23.50
C ARG A 42 -35.68 -18.03 -23.60
N MET A 43 -35.42 -17.45 -24.77
CA MET A 43 -34.32 -16.50 -24.95
C MET A 43 -34.52 -15.23 -24.12
N LEU A 44 -35.73 -14.72 -24.00
CA LEU A 44 -36.04 -13.59 -23.10
C LEU A 44 -35.75 -13.96 -21.63
N GLY A 45 -36.22 -15.11 -21.16
CA GLY A 45 -35.95 -15.57 -19.79
C GLY A 45 -34.47 -15.86 -19.52
N GLU A 46 -33.71 -16.34 -20.52
CA GLU A 46 -32.26 -16.48 -20.40
C GLU A 46 -31.56 -15.12 -20.38
N ALA A 47 -31.98 -14.17 -21.23
CA ALA A 47 -31.45 -12.81 -21.27
C ALA A 47 -31.73 -12.03 -19.96
N GLU A 48 -32.91 -12.18 -19.37
CA GLU A 48 -33.25 -11.63 -18.06
C GLU A 48 -32.33 -12.19 -16.97
N ARG A 49 -32.14 -13.52 -16.92
CA ARG A 49 -31.21 -14.15 -15.96
C ARG A 49 -29.76 -13.71 -16.17
N PHE A 50 -29.32 -13.54 -17.41
CA PHE A 50 -27.98 -13.00 -17.70
C PHE A 50 -27.87 -11.55 -17.21
N THR A 51 -28.89 -10.74 -17.44
CA THR A 51 -28.94 -9.35 -16.97
C THR A 51 -28.92 -9.28 -15.45
N GLU A 52 -29.72 -10.11 -14.77
CA GLU A 52 -29.74 -10.21 -13.31
C GLU A 52 -28.38 -10.62 -12.74
N LYS A 53 -27.71 -11.62 -13.34
CA LYS A 53 -26.37 -12.03 -12.92
C LYS A 53 -25.33 -10.91 -13.09
N ILE A 54 -25.37 -10.20 -14.21
CA ILE A 54 -24.47 -9.06 -14.45
C ILE A 54 -24.74 -7.95 -13.44
N GLN A 55 -26.00 -7.64 -13.16
CA GLN A 55 -26.38 -6.64 -12.16
C GLN A 55 -25.89 -7.02 -10.76
N GLN A 56 -26.01 -8.29 -10.37
CA GLN A 56 -25.51 -8.78 -9.09
C GLN A 56 -23.99 -8.65 -8.99
N GLN A 57 -23.25 -9.11 -10.00
CA GLN A 57 -21.79 -8.99 -10.03
C GLN A 57 -21.33 -7.53 -10.00
N MET A 58 -22.02 -6.65 -10.73
CA MET A 58 -21.73 -5.22 -10.74
C MET A 58 -21.99 -4.58 -9.37
N ALA A 59 -23.08 -4.93 -8.70
CA ALA A 59 -23.39 -4.44 -7.37
C ALA A 59 -22.37 -4.91 -6.32
N GLU A 60 -21.93 -6.17 -6.40
CA GLU A 60 -20.88 -6.71 -5.53
C GLU A 60 -19.54 -6.01 -5.75
N HIS A 61 -19.16 -5.82 -7.01
CA HIS A 61 -17.93 -5.11 -7.37
C HIS A 61 -17.96 -3.66 -6.88
N GLN A 62 -19.08 -2.95 -7.08
CA GLN A 62 -19.25 -1.58 -6.60
C GLN A 62 -19.14 -1.51 -5.07
N ARG A 63 -19.74 -2.47 -4.35
CA ARG A 63 -19.65 -2.49 -2.89
C ARG A 63 -18.22 -2.74 -2.40
N LEU A 64 -17.50 -3.67 -3.05
CA LEU A 64 -16.09 -3.89 -2.74
C LEU A 64 -15.27 -2.63 -3.01
N GLN A 65 -15.47 -1.97 -4.15
CA GLN A 65 -14.76 -0.73 -4.49
C GLN A 65 -15.02 0.39 -3.47
N MET A 66 -16.25 0.52 -2.97
CA MET A 66 -16.57 1.46 -1.89
C MET A 66 -15.85 1.10 -0.58
N ALA A 67 -15.77 -0.20 -0.25
CA ALA A 67 -15.05 -0.65 0.94
C ALA A 67 -13.54 -0.39 0.82
N LEU A 68 -12.94 -0.66 -0.35
CA LEU A 68 -11.53 -0.37 -0.64
C LEU A 68 -11.23 1.13 -0.56
N SER A 69 -12.08 1.97 -1.18
CA SER A 69 -11.93 3.43 -1.13
C SER A 69 -12.02 3.96 0.30
N SER A 70 -13.03 3.53 1.06
CA SER A 70 -13.19 3.92 2.47
C SER A 70 -11.99 3.51 3.32
N THR A 71 -11.50 2.27 3.12
CA THR A 71 -10.29 1.74 3.77
C THR A 71 -9.06 2.59 3.45
N ALA A 72 -8.87 2.97 2.20
CA ALA A 72 -7.74 3.81 1.78
C ALA A 72 -7.83 5.22 2.39
N ASP A 73 -9.02 5.81 2.45
CA ASP A 73 -9.24 7.13 3.06
C ASP A 73 -8.96 7.11 4.57
N GLU A 74 -9.42 6.08 5.29
CA GLU A 74 -9.14 5.91 6.72
C GLU A 74 -7.65 5.64 6.98
N SER A 75 -7.00 4.88 6.09
CA SER A 75 -5.55 4.67 6.14
C SER A 75 -4.78 5.98 6.00
N ARG A 76 -5.16 6.82 5.03
CA ARG A 76 -4.55 8.13 4.80
C ARG A 76 -4.75 9.06 5.99
N ALA A 77 -5.97 9.11 6.53
CA ALA A 77 -6.27 9.88 7.73
C ALA A 77 -5.43 9.41 8.93
N THR A 78 -5.28 8.09 9.10
CA THR A 78 -4.46 7.49 10.16
C THR A 78 -2.99 7.85 10.02
N VAL A 79 -2.43 7.75 8.81
CA VAL A 79 -1.04 8.15 8.52
C VAL A 79 -0.80 9.60 8.94
N GLN A 80 -1.67 10.52 8.52
CA GLN A 80 -1.54 11.95 8.80
C GLN A 80 -1.70 12.24 10.30
N ARG A 81 -2.64 11.57 10.97
CA ARG A 81 -2.95 11.75 12.39
C ARG A 81 -1.76 11.42 13.30
N PHE A 82 -1.01 10.37 12.98
CA PHE A 82 0.11 9.92 13.81
C PHE A 82 1.49 10.39 13.33
N LEU A 83 1.56 11.13 12.21
CA LEU A 83 2.81 11.71 11.72
C LEU A 83 3.54 12.59 12.76
N PRO A 84 2.86 13.43 13.58
CA PRO A 84 3.52 14.19 14.65
C PRO A 84 4.18 13.29 15.71
N ARG A 85 3.58 12.14 16.02
CA ARG A 85 4.16 11.16 16.95
C ARG A 85 5.39 10.49 16.32
N LEU A 86 5.33 10.13 15.04
CA LEU A 86 6.48 9.61 14.28
C LEU A 86 7.65 10.59 14.32
N LYS A 87 7.39 11.86 14.00
CA LYS A 87 8.37 12.95 14.08
C LYS A 87 9.00 13.01 15.47
N THR A 88 8.17 13.05 16.51
CA THR A 88 8.66 13.21 17.89
C THR A 88 9.60 12.06 18.28
N ARG A 89 9.21 10.81 17.98
CA ARG A 89 10.05 9.63 18.26
C ARG A 89 11.34 9.61 17.44
N LEU A 90 11.27 9.94 16.14
CA LEU A 90 12.45 10.04 15.27
C LEU A 90 13.47 11.03 15.82
N TYR A 91 13.02 12.23 16.22
CA TYR A 91 13.91 13.28 16.75
C TYR A 91 14.47 12.93 18.13
N GLN A 92 13.71 12.20 18.97
CA GLN A 92 14.24 11.65 20.23
C GLN A 92 15.35 10.62 19.99
N HIS A 93 15.18 9.73 18.99
CA HIS A 93 16.19 8.72 18.69
C HIS A 93 17.41 9.30 17.96
N LEU A 94 17.23 10.37 17.17
CA LEU A 94 18.25 10.95 16.29
C LEU A 94 18.41 12.45 16.57
N ASP A 95 18.82 12.76 17.80
CA ASP A 95 18.92 14.12 18.34
C ASP A 95 20.15 14.87 17.79
N LEU A 96 20.00 15.39 16.57
CA LEU A 96 21.01 16.26 15.95
C LEU A 96 21.05 17.62 16.63
N GLU A 97 19.92 18.08 17.15
CA GLU A 97 19.76 19.37 17.81
C GLU A 97 20.69 19.50 19.03
N LYS A 98 20.81 18.44 19.83
CA LYS A 98 21.78 18.37 20.94
C LYS A 98 23.23 18.49 20.46
N VAL A 99 23.61 17.78 19.40
CA VAL A 99 24.97 17.88 18.83
C VAL A 99 25.25 19.28 18.30
N VAL A 100 24.25 19.92 17.67
CA VAL A 100 24.36 21.31 17.19
C VAL A 100 24.46 22.30 18.36
N GLN A 101 23.77 22.07 19.47
CA GLN A 101 23.91 22.88 20.68
C GLN A 101 25.31 22.74 21.30
N GLU A 102 25.83 21.51 21.41
CA GLU A 102 27.20 21.24 21.86
C GLU A 102 28.23 21.93 20.94
N LEU A 103 28.03 21.90 19.62
CA LEU A 103 28.89 22.62 18.67
C LEU A 103 28.90 24.15 18.86
N LYS A 104 27.78 24.73 19.32
CA LYS A 104 27.66 26.18 19.56
C LYS A 104 28.27 26.61 20.89
N SER A 105 28.30 25.73 21.89
CA SER A 105 28.84 26.04 23.22
C SER A 105 30.36 25.86 23.32
N LEU A 106 30.97 25.06 22.44
CA LEU A 106 32.42 24.87 22.42
C LEU A 106 33.18 26.12 22.01
N ASP A 107 34.31 26.36 22.69
CA ASP A 107 35.22 27.45 22.36
C ASP A 107 36.03 27.15 21.08
N LYS A 108 36.46 28.19 20.37
CA LYS A 108 37.21 28.09 19.12
C LYS A 108 38.56 27.39 19.28
N THR A 109 39.11 27.37 20.49
CA THR A 109 40.38 26.75 20.88
C THR A 109 40.31 25.22 20.91
N GLN A 110 39.13 24.63 21.15
CA GLN A 110 38.88 23.18 21.23
C GLN A 110 38.66 22.56 19.83
N LYS A 111 39.63 22.76 18.92
CA LYS A 111 39.52 22.36 17.51
C LYS A 111 39.28 20.85 17.31
N MET A 112 39.92 20.00 18.13
CA MET A 112 39.81 18.54 18.01
C MET A 112 38.40 18.05 18.38
N GLU A 113 37.87 18.50 19.51
CA GLU A 113 36.53 18.15 19.99
C GLU A 113 35.45 18.68 19.04
N ARG A 114 35.60 19.91 18.57
CA ARG A 114 34.68 20.48 17.57
C ARG A 114 34.67 19.69 16.27
N ASN A 115 35.83 19.23 15.79
CA ASN A 115 35.89 18.38 14.60
C ASN A 115 35.19 17.03 14.83
N ALA A 116 35.39 16.40 15.99
CA ALA A 116 34.70 15.15 16.33
C ALA A 116 33.18 15.32 16.37
N LEU A 117 32.67 16.44 16.92
CA LEU A 117 31.24 16.75 16.89
C LEU A 117 30.71 17.02 15.48
N TRP A 118 31.48 17.65 14.59
CA TRP A 118 31.08 17.82 13.19
C TRP A 118 30.99 16.48 12.45
N GLU A 119 31.92 15.56 12.69
CA GLU A 119 31.84 14.20 12.12
C GLU A 119 30.64 13.42 12.68
N LYS A 120 30.36 13.56 13.98
CA LYS A 120 29.14 13.02 14.60
C LYS A 120 27.88 13.62 13.98
N ALA A 121 27.84 14.94 13.78
CA ALA A 121 26.72 15.64 13.15
C ALA A 121 26.50 15.18 11.70
N LYS A 122 27.58 14.98 10.93
CA LYS A 122 27.55 14.43 9.57
C LYS A 122 26.85 13.06 9.57
N LEU A 123 27.37 12.10 10.33
CA LEU A 123 26.80 10.74 10.37
C LEU A 123 25.34 10.75 10.84
N LEU A 124 25.04 11.55 11.86
CA LEU A 124 23.70 11.64 12.43
C LEU A 124 22.70 12.28 11.47
N ALA A 125 23.11 13.28 10.68
CA ALA A 125 22.25 13.93 9.69
C ALA A 125 21.87 12.96 8.55
N PHE A 126 22.83 12.23 7.99
CA PHE A 126 22.56 11.20 6.96
C PHE A 126 21.72 10.05 7.54
N THR A 127 22.06 9.56 8.73
CA THR A 127 21.29 8.51 9.41
C THR A 127 19.85 8.96 9.62
N ARG A 128 19.62 10.18 10.09
CA ARG A 128 18.26 10.69 10.33
C ARG A 128 17.47 10.85 9.05
N TYR A 129 18.07 11.40 8.01
CA TYR A 129 17.42 11.58 6.71
C TYR A 129 16.96 10.24 6.12
N LEU A 130 17.86 9.25 6.03
CA LEU A 130 17.53 7.92 5.50
C LEU A 130 16.57 7.15 6.39
N THR A 131 16.76 7.19 7.72
CA THR A 131 15.85 6.53 8.67
C THR A 131 14.44 7.09 8.55
N THR A 132 14.31 8.40 8.32
CA THR A 132 13.00 9.03 8.16
C THR A 132 12.30 8.56 6.89
N LEU A 133 13.01 8.46 5.75
CA LEU A 133 12.45 7.94 4.50
C LEU A 133 12.00 6.48 4.64
N VAL A 134 12.86 5.63 5.22
CA VAL A 134 12.55 4.22 5.45
C VAL A 134 11.37 4.05 6.41
N ALA A 135 11.40 4.75 7.55
CA ALA A 135 10.33 4.71 8.53
C ALA A 135 9.01 5.24 7.94
N PHE A 136 9.04 6.29 7.11
CA PHE A 136 7.85 6.81 6.45
C PHE A 136 7.25 5.78 5.47
N GLY A 137 8.07 5.09 4.67
CA GLY A 137 7.59 4.04 3.76
C GLY A 137 7.02 2.82 4.49
N LEU A 138 7.74 2.32 5.50
CA LEU A 138 7.28 1.21 6.33
C LEU A 138 6.01 1.57 7.12
N TRP A 139 5.90 2.80 7.58
CA TRP A 139 4.70 3.32 8.24
C TRP A 139 3.46 3.24 7.33
N HIS A 140 3.59 3.59 6.04
CA HIS A 140 2.49 3.44 5.09
C HIS A 140 2.12 1.98 4.88
N LEU A 141 3.10 1.10 4.64
CA LEU A 141 2.86 -0.34 4.47
C LEU A 141 2.13 -0.93 5.68
N MET A 142 2.57 -0.60 6.89
CA MET A 142 1.94 -1.07 8.12
C MET A 142 0.51 -0.56 8.25
N VAL A 143 0.30 0.76 8.20
CA VAL A 143 -1.02 1.36 8.44
C VAL A 143 -2.03 0.89 7.40
N PHE A 144 -1.68 0.91 6.11
CA PHE A 144 -2.58 0.46 5.06
C PHE A 144 -2.93 -1.02 5.20
N SER A 145 -1.95 -1.87 5.54
CA SER A 145 -2.21 -3.30 5.79
C SER A 145 -3.15 -3.52 6.97
N GLN A 146 -2.87 -2.89 8.11
CA GLN A 146 -3.68 -3.07 9.32
C GLN A 146 -5.10 -2.56 9.15
N VAL A 147 -5.27 -1.38 8.54
CA VAL A 147 -6.60 -0.82 8.26
C VAL A 147 -7.32 -1.65 7.20
N ALA A 148 -6.63 -2.21 6.20
CA ALA A 148 -7.23 -3.12 5.22
C ALA A 148 -7.70 -4.43 5.82
N ILE A 149 -6.94 -5.03 6.75
CA ILE A 149 -7.36 -6.23 7.48
C ILE A 149 -8.63 -5.95 8.27
N VAL A 150 -8.68 -4.86 9.04
CA VAL A 150 -9.89 -4.45 9.78
C VAL A 150 -11.04 -4.13 8.82
N GLY A 151 -10.76 -3.41 7.73
CA GLY A 151 -11.73 -3.05 6.70
C GLY A 151 -12.37 -4.28 6.04
N LYS A 152 -11.59 -5.33 5.80
CA LYS A 152 -12.10 -6.64 5.34
C LYS A 152 -13.08 -7.25 6.34
N ARG A 153 -12.73 -7.30 7.64
CA ARG A 153 -13.61 -7.87 8.67
C ARG A 153 -14.94 -7.11 8.75
N VAL A 154 -14.88 -5.78 8.72
CA VAL A 154 -16.08 -4.92 8.67
C VAL A 154 -16.90 -5.16 7.40
N PHE A 155 -16.24 -5.30 6.24
CA PHE A 155 -16.90 -5.58 4.97
C PHE A 155 -17.59 -6.95 4.96
N GLU A 156 -16.92 -8.00 5.46
CA GLU A 156 -17.50 -9.34 5.57
C GLU A 156 -18.66 -9.40 6.55
N LYS A 157 -18.56 -8.69 7.67
CA LYS A 157 -19.67 -8.54 8.63
C LYS A 157 -20.90 -7.90 7.96
N SER A 158 -20.69 -6.89 7.11
CA SER A 158 -21.79 -6.28 6.32
C SER A 158 -22.44 -7.25 5.31
N LYS A 159 -21.75 -8.32 4.89
CA LYS A 159 -22.33 -9.40 4.06
C LYS A 159 -23.22 -10.33 4.87
N ARG A 160 -22.79 -10.62 6.10
CA ARG A 160 -23.48 -11.51 7.03
C ARG A 160 -24.58 -10.75 7.76
N LEU A 161 -25.54 -10.19 7.01
CA LEU A 161 -26.76 -9.60 7.56
C LEU A 161 -27.65 -10.71 8.13
N GLN A 162 -27.30 -11.27 9.29
CA GLN A 162 -28.18 -12.16 10.06
C GLN A 162 -27.62 -12.39 11.49
N VAL A 163 -28.39 -11.90 12.48
CA VAL A 163 -28.37 -12.27 13.90
C VAL A 163 -26.97 -12.28 14.56
N VAL A 164 -26.45 -11.10 14.89
CA VAL A 164 -25.25 -10.99 15.73
C VAL A 164 -25.68 -10.67 17.17
N GLU A 165 -25.26 -11.51 18.10
CA GLU A 165 -25.41 -11.26 19.54
C GLU A 165 -24.49 -10.07 19.93
N MET A 166 -25.08 -9.01 20.50
CA MET A 166 -24.38 -7.78 20.94
C MET A 166 -23.02 -8.01 21.64
N PRO A 167 -22.84 -9.01 22.54
CA PRO A 167 -21.55 -9.22 23.22
C PRO A 167 -20.41 -9.63 22.29
N ARG A 168 -20.70 -10.28 21.16
CA ARG A 168 -19.70 -10.72 20.19
C ARG A 168 -19.17 -9.55 19.35
N GLU A 169 -20.05 -8.59 19.07
CA GLU A 169 -19.71 -7.37 18.33
C GLU A 169 -18.78 -6.46 19.15
N GLU A 170 -19.07 -6.29 20.45
CA GLU A 170 -18.20 -5.52 21.34
C GLU A 170 -16.79 -6.13 21.47
N ALA A 171 -16.69 -7.47 21.52
CA ALA A 171 -15.40 -8.16 21.56
C ALA A 171 -14.58 -7.99 20.27
N GLU A 172 -15.25 -8.04 19.10
CA GLU A 172 -14.60 -7.84 17.80
C GLU A 172 -14.09 -6.40 17.63
N GLU A 173 -14.88 -5.40 18.06
CA GLU A 173 -14.45 -3.99 18.07
C GLU A 173 -13.27 -3.74 19.01
N GLN A 174 -13.28 -4.34 20.20
CA GLN A 174 -12.15 -4.30 21.13
C GLN A 174 -10.90 -4.93 20.52
N ALA A 175 -11.05 -6.05 19.81
CA ALA A 175 -9.95 -6.70 19.11
C ALA A 175 -9.37 -5.84 17.98
N HIS A 176 -10.22 -5.18 17.17
CA HIS A 176 -9.77 -4.22 16.16
C HIS A 176 -8.95 -3.10 16.78
N HIS A 177 -9.45 -2.50 17.87
CA HIS A 177 -8.74 -1.44 18.58
C HIS A 177 -7.40 -1.92 19.14
N ALA A 178 -7.36 -3.10 19.77
CA ALA A 178 -6.14 -3.67 20.32
C ALA A 178 -5.11 -4.04 19.23
N PHE A 179 -5.55 -4.56 18.09
CA PHE A 179 -4.69 -4.88 16.95
C PHE A 179 -4.04 -3.61 16.38
N LEU A 180 -4.83 -2.57 16.13
CA LEU A 180 -4.32 -1.28 15.63
C LEU A 180 -3.38 -0.65 16.65
N SER A 181 -3.80 -0.50 17.91
CA SER A 181 -2.98 0.16 18.94
C SER A 181 -1.66 -0.57 19.21
N SER A 182 -1.68 -1.90 19.31
CA SER A 182 -0.47 -2.70 19.56
C SER A 182 0.53 -2.63 18.39
N GLY A 183 0.05 -2.60 17.15
CA GLY A 183 0.91 -2.39 15.99
C GLY A 183 1.57 -1.01 15.99
N LEU A 184 0.78 0.04 16.26
CA LEU A 184 1.29 1.40 16.39
C LEU A 184 2.34 1.53 17.49
N GLU A 185 2.08 0.95 18.67
CA GLU A 185 3.00 0.96 19.80
C GLU A 185 4.30 0.22 19.48
N HIS A 186 4.21 -0.99 18.91
CA HIS A 186 5.38 -1.73 18.46
C HIS A 186 6.22 -0.93 17.47
N PHE A 187 5.58 -0.29 16.48
CA PHE A 187 6.28 0.50 15.48
C PHE A 187 7.04 1.66 16.10
N PHE A 188 6.38 2.46 16.96
CA PHE A 188 6.97 3.64 17.56
C PHE A 188 8.03 3.34 18.63
N ASP A 189 7.88 2.25 19.38
CA ASP A 189 8.71 2.00 20.56
C ASP A 189 9.86 1.01 20.26
N LYS A 190 9.63 0.01 19.39
CA LYS A 190 10.61 -1.04 19.08
C LYS A 190 11.11 -0.95 17.65
N ALA A 191 10.22 -0.94 16.67
CA ALA A 191 10.62 -1.02 15.26
C ALA A 191 11.47 0.18 14.84
N LEU A 192 11.09 1.39 15.24
CA LEU A 192 11.83 2.61 14.90
C LEU A 192 13.28 2.57 15.40
N SER A 193 13.51 2.00 16.59
CA SER A 193 14.85 1.78 17.12
C SER A 193 15.64 0.78 16.26
N LYS A 194 15.02 -0.33 15.85
CA LYS A 194 15.65 -1.32 14.97
C LYS A 194 15.97 -0.76 13.59
N ILE A 195 15.03 -0.02 12.97
CA ILE A 195 15.22 0.66 11.68
C ILE A 195 16.39 1.63 11.77
N ARG A 196 16.44 2.44 12.84
CA ARG A 196 17.58 3.32 13.11
C ARG A 196 18.88 2.53 13.14
N THR A 197 18.96 1.45 13.92
CA THR A 197 20.20 0.65 14.05
C THR A 197 20.65 0.06 12.72
N HIS A 198 19.72 -0.43 11.90
CA HIS A 198 19.98 -0.92 10.54
C HIS A 198 20.61 0.18 9.68
N VAL A 199 19.94 1.33 9.57
CA VAL A 199 20.41 2.47 8.77
C VAL A 199 21.73 3.04 9.31
N GLU A 200 21.86 3.20 10.63
CA GLU A 200 23.07 3.72 11.29
C GLU A 200 24.28 2.82 11.00
N THR A 201 24.08 1.51 10.92
CA THR A 201 25.14 0.55 10.56
C THR A 201 25.59 0.75 9.12
N VAL A 202 24.65 0.90 8.18
CA VAL A 202 24.95 1.17 6.76
C VAL A 202 25.70 2.50 6.60
N VAL A 203 25.21 3.57 7.23
CA VAL A 203 25.81 4.90 7.17
C VAL A 203 27.23 4.91 7.76
N LYS A 204 27.46 4.21 8.87
CA LYS A 204 28.79 4.10 9.48
C LYS A 204 29.77 3.32 8.61
N ASN A 205 29.31 2.26 7.95
CA ASN A 205 30.17 1.36 7.18
C ASN A 205 30.46 1.85 5.75
N ASN A 206 29.74 2.87 5.27
CA ASN A 206 29.95 3.43 3.94
C ASN A 206 31.29 4.17 3.81
N LYS A 207 32.18 3.70 2.94
CA LYS A 207 33.55 4.22 2.80
C LYS A 207 33.60 5.64 2.27
N ASP A 208 32.72 5.99 1.34
CA ASP A 208 32.71 7.28 0.66
C ASP A 208 32.34 8.40 1.64
N LEU A 209 31.29 8.20 2.45
CA LEU A 209 30.91 9.13 3.52
C LEU A 209 31.99 9.24 4.60
N GLN A 210 32.71 8.17 4.93
CA GLN A 210 33.83 8.24 5.88
C GLN A 210 35.02 9.02 5.31
N ALA A 211 35.25 8.97 3.99
CA ALA A 211 36.30 9.75 3.34
C ALA A 211 35.99 11.27 3.34
N TRP A 212 34.71 11.63 3.40
CA TRP A 212 34.27 13.02 3.48
C TRP A 212 34.54 13.63 4.86
N GLN A 213 35.57 14.47 4.96
CA GLN A 213 35.94 15.16 6.20
C GLN A 213 35.35 16.57 6.24
N VAL A 214 34.53 16.87 7.25
CA VAL A 214 33.83 18.16 7.38
C VAL A 214 34.80 19.32 7.54
N ASN A 215 35.93 19.08 8.23
CA ASN A 215 36.95 20.08 8.52
C ASN A 215 37.71 20.59 7.27
N ARG A 216 37.72 19.82 6.17
CA ARG A 216 38.41 20.19 4.91
C ARG A 216 37.67 21.28 4.15
N LYS A 217 36.40 21.52 4.47
CA LYS A 217 35.52 22.47 3.75
C LYS A 217 35.49 22.23 2.24
N ALA A 218 35.73 20.98 1.80
CA ALA A 218 35.63 20.60 0.41
C ALA A 218 34.20 20.82 -0.07
N ALA A 219 34.07 21.36 -1.28
CA ALA A 219 32.80 21.48 -1.97
C ALA A 219 32.35 20.07 -2.40
N VAL A 220 31.08 19.75 -2.15
CA VAL A 220 30.48 18.47 -2.54
C VAL A 220 29.76 18.66 -3.87
N GLN A 221 30.18 17.94 -4.89
CA GLN A 221 29.55 18.01 -6.21
C GLN A 221 28.20 17.28 -6.22
N VAL A 222 27.35 17.61 -7.19
CA VAL A 222 26.02 17.01 -7.34
C VAL A 222 26.14 15.51 -7.55
N GLU A 223 27.05 15.11 -8.44
CA GLU A 223 27.30 13.73 -8.81
C GLU A 223 27.81 12.93 -7.60
N GLU A 224 28.73 13.52 -6.83
CA GLU A 224 29.26 12.91 -5.59
C GLU A 224 28.16 12.69 -4.54
N LEU A 225 27.24 13.65 -4.37
CA LEU A 225 26.12 13.51 -3.45
C LEU A 225 25.14 12.44 -3.91
N ASN A 226 24.80 12.43 -5.19
CA ASN A 226 23.85 11.47 -5.76
C ASN A 226 24.38 10.05 -5.74
N GLU A 227 25.64 9.83 -6.12
CA GLU A 227 26.30 8.53 -6.02
C GLU A 227 26.32 8.04 -4.56
N LEU A 228 26.64 8.92 -3.61
CA LEU A 228 26.62 8.57 -2.20
C LEU A 228 25.21 8.20 -1.71
N LEU A 229 24.21 9.02 -1.99
CA LEU A 229 22.83 8.79 -1.56
C LEU A 229 22.27 7.51 -2.17
N GLN A 230 22.54 7.25 -3.44
CA GLN A 230 22.16 6.03 -4.12
C GLN A 230 22.88 4.80 -3.53
N ALA A 231 24.19 4.88 -3.27
CA ALA A 231 24.95 3.80 -2.65
C ALA A 231 24.44 3.48 -1.24
N LEU A 232 24.16 4.51 -0.44
CA LEU A 232 23.56 4.34 0.89
C LEU A 232 22.18 3.72 0.80
N PHE A 233 21.33 4.17 -0.12
CA PHE A 233 19.98 3.65 -0.31
C PHE A 233 19.99 2.17 -0.71
N LEU A 234 20.80 1.80 -1.71
CA LEU A 234 20.93 0.41 -2.16
C LEU A 234 21.46 -0.51 -1.05
N ALA A 235 22.34 0.00 -0.18
CA ALA A 235 22.84 -0.75 0.97
C ALA A 235 21.83 -0.85 2.13
N VAL A 236 20.85 0.06 2.20
CA VAL A 236 19.76 0.00 3.17
C VAL A 236 18.64 -0.95 2.73
N LEU A 237 18.36 -1.02 1.42
CA LEU A 237 17.32 -1.87 0.84
C LEU A 237 17.54 -3.37 1.12
N PRO A 238 16.47 -4.19 1.02
CA PRO A 238 16.59 -5.64 1.04
C PRO A 238 17.60 -6.12 -0.01
N SER A 239 18.51 -7.02 0.39
CA SER A 239 19.48 -7.61 -0.51
C SER A 239 18.81 -8.40 -1.63
N LEU A 240 19.48 -8.53 -2.77
CA LEU A 240 18.99 -9.38 -3.88
C LEU A 240 18.74 -10.83 -3.43
N ALA A 241 19.49 -11.32 -2.44
CA ALA A 241 19.28 -12.63 -1.85
C ALA A 241 17.97 -12.70 -1.05
N ALA A 242 17.66 -11.67 -0.24
CA ALA A 242 16.39 -11.56 0.47
C ALA A 242 15.19 -11.50 -0.48
N VAL A 243 15.32 -10.79 -1.60
CA VAL A 243 14.28 -10.70 -2.64
C VAL A 243 14.07 -12.04 -3.33
N ALA A 244 15.15 -12.73 -3.71
CA ALA A 244 15.08 -14.04 -4.34
C ALA A 244 14.52 -15.11 -3.39
N ALA A 245 14.86 -15.03 -2.10
CA ALA A 245 14.34 -15.93 -1.08
C ALA A 245 12.84 -15.70 -0.84
N ALA A 246 12.39 -14.45 -0.79
CA ALA A 246 10.96 -14.13 -0.66
C ALA A 246 10.14 -14.77 -1.80
N ALA A 247 10.60 -14.66 -3.04
CA ALA A 247 9.94 -15.26 -4.21
C ALA A 247 9.94 -16.80 -4.23
N LYS A 248 10.77 -17.44 -3.38
CA LYS A 248 10.85 -18.90 -3.23
C LYS A 248 10.26 -19.38 -1.90
N HIS A 249 9.71 -18.46 -1.08
CA HIS A 249 9.32 -18.73 0.30
C HIS A 249 10.43 -19.36 1.16
N GLU A 250 11.68 -18.95 0.93
CA GLU A 250 12.83 -19.35 1.76
C GLU A 250 13.01 -18.37 2.92
N GLU A 251 13.22 -18.89 4.13
CA GLU A 251 13.48 -18.05 5.30
C GLU A 251 14.93 -17.56 5.31
N LEU A 252 15.09 -16.23 5.25
CA LEU A 252 16.35 -15.55 5.52
C LEU A 252 16.22 -14.64 6.75
N PRO A 253 17.27 -14.50 7.58
CA PRO A 253 17.25 -13.61 8.73
C PRO A 253 16.91 -12.15 8.36
N GLU A 254 17.38 -11.71 7.20
CA GLU A 254 17.09 -10.37 6.68
C GLU A 254 15.60 -10.19 6.35
N LEU A 255 14.95 -11.21 5.79
CA LEU A 255 13.51 -11.17 5.50
C LEU A 255 12.69 -11.08 6.79
N SER A 256 13.06 -11.87 7.81
CA SER A 256 12.45 -11.77 9.15
C SER A 256 12.61 -10.37 9.73
N MET A 257 13.80 -9.77 9.61
CA MET A 257 14.06 -8.41 10.08
C MET A 257 13.09 -7.38 9.45
N TRP A 258 12.88 -7.43 8.13
CA TRP A 258 11.96 -6.51 7.46
C TRP A 258 10.51 -6.68 7.89
N ARG A 259 10.06 -7.92 8.12
CA ARG A 259 8.72 -8.21 8.66
C ARG A 259 8.59 -7.74 10.10
N GLU A 260 9.59 -7.97 10.94
CA GLU A 260 9.65 -7.53 12.33
C GLU A 260 9.60 -6.00 12.51
N PHE A 261 9.93 -5.24 11.47
CA PHE A 261 9.73 -3.78 11.49
C PHE A 261 8.25 -3.39 11.44
N LEU A 262 7.39 -4.23 10.88
CA LEU A 262 5.96 -3.94 10.69
C LEU A 262 5.08 -4.63 11.74
N ILE A 263 5.47 -5.83 12.17
CA ILE A 263 4.71 -6.65 13.12
C ILE A 263 5.61 -7.17 14.24
N TYR A 264 5.03 -7.37 15.43
CA TYR A 264 5.76 -7.98 16.54
C TYR A 264 5.78 -9.52 16.40
N PRO A 265 6.92 -10.17 16.68
CA PRO A 265 7.11 -11.61 16.46
C PRO A 265 6.45 -12.53 17.49
N GLU A 266 6.02 -12.01 18.65
CA GLU A 266 5.57 -12.85 19.77
C GLU A 266 4.08 -12.67 20.07
N LYS A 267 3.36 -13.80 20.20
CA LYS A 267 2.05 -13.85 20.85
C LYS A 267 2.23 -13.43 22.31
N GLN A 268 1.65 -12.29 22.70
CA GLN A 268 1.68 -11.84 24.09
C GLN A 268 0.76 -12.75 24.92
N LYS A 269 1.21 -13.16 26.11
CA LYS A 269 0.42 -14.01 27.01
C LYS A 269 -0.90 -13.33 27.36
N GLY A 270 -2.03 -13.98 27.08
CA GLY A 270 -3.37 -13.46 27.36
C GLY A 270 -3.99 -12.63 26.24
N GLN A 271 -3.42 -12.64 25.02
CA GLN A 271 -4.06 -12.03 23.85
C GLN A 271 -5.36 -12.74 23.47
N ASP A 272 -6.37 -11.95 23.14
CA ASP A 272 -7.65 -12.38 22.60
C ASP A 272 -7.45 -13.16 21.28
N GLU A 273 -8.20 -14.25 21.10
CA GLU A 273 -8.23 -15.06 19.88
C GLU A 273 -8.55 -14.21 18.64
N ASN A 274 -9.45 -13.23 18.77
CA ASN A 274 -9.79 -12.32 17.67
C ASN A 274 -8.58 -11.48 17.23
N VAL A 275 -7.78 -10.99 18.19
CA VAL A 275 -6.55 -10.24 17.90
C VAL A 275 -5.51 -11.16 17.25
N ILE A 276 -5.39 -12.41 17.73
CA ILE A 276 -4.50 -13.41 17.14
C ILE A 276 -4.88 -13.68 15.68
N SER A 277 -6.18 -13.78 15.36
CA SER A 277 -6.62 -13.96 13.98
C SER A 277 -6.21 -12.79 13.09
N LEU A 278 -6.34 -11.54 13.55
CA LEU A 278 -5.92 -10.36 12.78
C LEU A 278 -4.39 -10.31 12.58
N LEU A 279 -3.62 -10.75 13.58
CA LEU A 279 -2.17 -10.85 13.48
C LEU A 279 -1.75 -11.93 12.49
N ASN A 280 -2.44 -13.07 12.46
CA ASN A 280 -2.16 -14.12 11.47
C ASN A 280 -2.45 -13.61 10.05
N ASP A 281 -3.59 -12.95 9.83
CA ASP A 281 -3.89 -12.32 8.53
C ASP A 281 -2.78 -11.34 8.11
N PHE A 282 -2.20 -10.60 9.07
CA PHE A 282 -1.11 -9.69 8.78
C PHE A 282 0.21 -10.42 8.48
N TRP A 283 0.51 -11.52 9.19
CA TRP A 283 1.66 -12.37 8.87
C TRP A 283 1.54 -13.00 7.50
N ASP A 284 0.39 -13.57 7.16
CA ASP A 284 0.11 -14.16 5.84
C ASP A 284 0.33 -13.13 4.73
N LEU A 285 -0.17 -11.91 4.94
CA LEU A 285 0.04 -10.80 4.01
C LEU A 285 1.53 -10.45 3.84
N LEU A 286 2.31 -10.40 4.93
CA LEU A 286 3.75 -10.14 4.90
C LEU A 286 4.58 -11.31 4.34
N GLU A 287 4.01 -12.50 4.30
CA GLU A 287 4.58 -13.71 3.70
C GLU A 287 4.26 -13.85 2.22
N SER A 288 3.28 -13.09 1.72
CA SER A 288 2.92 -13.05 0.31
C SER A 288 4.05 -12.55 -0.60
N ASP A 289 3.99 -12.96 -1.87
CA ASP A 289 4.89 -12.52 -2.93
C ASP A 289 4.76 -11.01 -3.25
N LEU A 290 3.72 -10.36 -2.73
CA LEU A 290 3.44 -8.94 -2.94
C LEU A 290 4.19 -8.03 -1.96
N PHE A 291 4.61 -8.55 -0.82
CA PHE A 291 5.27 -7.75 0.22
C PHE A 291 6.58 -7.12 -0.28
N MET A 292 7.47 -7.92 -0.87
CA MET A 292 8.79 -7.44 -1.25
C MET A 292 8.76 -6.42 -2.40
N PRO A 293 7.99 -6.64 -3.48
CA PRO A 293 7.78 -5.62 -4.51
C PRO A 293 7.16 -4.33 -3.97
N ALA A 294 6.17 -4.42 -3.08
CA ALA A 294 5.57 -3.24 -2.45
C ALA A 294 6.60 -2.46 -1.62
N LEU A 295 7.41 -3.14 -0.82
CA LEU A 295 8.48 -2.54 -0.03
C LEU A 295 9.51 -1.82 -0.92
N GLN A 296 10.05 -2.51 -1.92
CA GLN A 296 11.11 -1.97 -2.78
C GLN A 296 10.62 -0.78 -3.61
N ASN A 297 9.43 -0.89 -4.21
CA ASN A 297 8.89 0.17 -5.06
C ASN A 297 8.50 1.40 -4.22
N SER A 298 7.89 1.22 -3.06
CA SER A 298 7.56 2.34 -2.16
C SER A 298 8.81 3.07 -1.67
N LEU A 299 9.83 2.33 -1.20
CA LEU A 299 11.08 2.96 -0.77
C LEU A 299 11.85 3.58 -1.92
N GLY A 300 11.88 2.93 -3.09
CA GLY A 300 12.50 3.46 -4.31
C GLY A 300 11.88 4.77 -4.77
N PHE A 301 10.56 4.86 -4.77
CA PHE A 301 9.84 6.09 -5.05
C PHE A 301 10.16 7.19 -4.04
N LEU A 302 10.06 6.90 -2.74
CA LEU A 302 10.31 7.88 -1.68
C LEU A 302 11.74 8.42 -1.75
N CYS A 303 12.74 7.54 -1.82
CA CYS A 303 14.14 7.96 -1.86
C CYS A 303 14.50 8.67 -3.17
N GLY A 304 14.03 8.19 -4.32
CA GLY A 304 14.29 8.82 -5.61
C GLY A 304 13.80 10.27 -5.67
N ASN A 305 12.54 10.50 -5.25
CA ASN A 305 11.99 11.87 -5.21
C ASN A 305 12.68 12.72 -4.13
N ALA A 306 12.98 12.14 -2.97
CA ALA A 306 13.60 12.90 -1.87
C ALA A 306 15.02 13.36 -2.22
N PHE A 307 15.77 12.55 -2.95
CA PHE A 307 17.10 12.93 -3.42
C PHE A 307 17.01 14.04 -4.46
N GLN A 308 16.06 13.96 -5.39
CA GLN A 308 15.82 15.03 -6.37
C GLN A 308 15.44 16.35 -5.70
N ASP A 309 14.53 16.32 -4.73
CA ASP A 309 14.13 17.53 -4.02
C ASP A 309 15.29 18.10 -3.15
N LEU A 310 16.13 17.22 -2.59
CA LEU A 310 17.35 17.65 -1.88
C LEU A 310 18.32 18.34 -2.84
N ASP A 311 18.52 17.78 -4.04
CA ASP A 311 19.34 18.39 -5.09
C ASP A 311 18.83 19.78 -5.47
N ASP A 312 17.52 19.92 -5.69
CA ASP A 312 16.88 21.19 -5.98
C ASP A 312 17.12 22.24 -4.88
N VAL A 313 17.14 21.81 -3.62
CA VAL A 313 17.40 22.69 -2.47
C VAL A 313 18.87 23.08 -2.40
N VAL A 314 19.78 22.12 -2.58
CA VAL A 314 21.23 22.29 -2.44
C VAL A 314 21.84 23.03 -3.62
N TYR A 315 21.47 22.64 -4.84
CA TYR A 315 22.08 23.08 -6.10
C TYR A 315 21.15 23.94 -6.97
N GLY A 316 19.86 24.00 -6.65
CA GLY A 316 18.85 24.74 -7.43
C GLY A 316 18.11 23.83 -8.42
N SER A 317 16.83 24.14 -8.69
CA SER A 317 15.99 23.32 -9.58
C SER A 317 16.54 23.23 -11.00
N SER A 318 16.60 22.01 -11.53
CA SER A 318 16.90 21.79 -12.96
C SER A 318 15.74 22.17 -13.89
N ASP A 319 14.52 22.32 -13.36
CA ASP A 319 13.27 22.52 -14.12
C ASP A 319 13.00 23.95 -14.63
N ALA A 320 13.99 24.84 -14.62
CA ALA A 320 13.88 26.18 -15.23
C ALA A 320 13.80 26.18 -16.77
N VAL A 321 13.49 25.04 -17.41
CA VAL A 321 13.45 24.89 -18.87
C VAL A 321 12.03 25.04 -19.47
N ASN A 322 10.96 24.93 -18.67
CA ASN A 322 9.59 24.94 -19.20
C ASN A 322 8.63 25.97 -18.55
N ARG A 323 9.07 27.21 -18.34
CA ARG A 323 8.12 28.34 -18.19
C ARG A 323 8.16 29.19 -19.45
N THR A 324 7.03 29.21 -20.12
CA THR A 324 6.72 29.83 -21.41
C THR A 324 7.19 31.29 -21.52
N VAL A 325 8.05 31.51 -22.54
CA VAL A 325 8.11 32.64 -23.48
C VAL A 325 7.30 33.88 -23.09
N GLU A 326 8.00 34.91 -22.63
CA GLU A 326 7.89 36.33 -23.04
C GLU A 326 8.62 37.19 -21.98
N ASP A 327 9.94 37.33 -22.07
CA ASP A 327 10.58 38.62 -22.37
C ASP A 327 12.12 38.48 -22.38
N ASN A 328 12.77 39.30 -23.19
CA ASN A 328 14.21 39.24 -23.47
C ASN A 328 15.09 39.58 -22.25
N ALA A 329 15.56 38.55 -21.55
CA ALA A 329 16.86 38.54 -20.88
C ALA A 329 17.35 37.09 -20.85
N ALA A 330 18.63 36.85 -21.12
CA ALA A 330 19.20 35.51 -21.06
C ALA A 330 18.92 34.87 -19.68
N ASP A 331 17.99 33.90 -19.62
CA ASP A 331 17.76 33.08 -18.44
C ASP A 331 19.00 32.21 -18.22
N VAL A 332 19.96 32.77 -17.49
CA VAL A 332 21.12 32.04 -17.00
C VAL A 332 20.58 31.02 -16.00
N LEU A 333 20.71 29.74 -16.34
CA LEU A 333 20.50 28.62 -15.43
C LEU A 333 21.29 28.87 -14.13
N ILE A 334 20.64 29.36 -13.07
CA ILE A 334 21.31 29.68 -11.80
C ILE A 334 21.53 28.36 -11.02
N LYS A 335 22.49 27.55 -11.47
CA LYS A 335 23.03 26.46 -10.63
C LYS A 335 23.80 27.09 -9.48
N LYS A 336 23.38 26.82 -8.24
CA LYS A 336 24.09 27.26 -7.04
C LYS A 336 25.49 26.62 -7.03
N PRO A 337 26.52 27.33 -6.56
CA PRO A 337 27.85 26.75 -6.44
C PRO A 337 27.83 25.60 -5.44
N ALA A 338 28.60 24.54 -5.73
CA ALA A 338 28.73 23.37 -4.89
C ALA A 338 29.06 23.76 -3.44
N PRO A 339 28.21 23.40 -2.46
CA PRO A 339 28.40 23.85 -1.09
C PRO A 339 29.43 22.98 -0.36
N PRO A 340 30.09 23.53 0.68
CA PRO A 340 30.88 22.71 1.58
C PRO A 340 29.99 21.74 2.37
N LEU A 341 30.52 20.58 2.72
CA LEU A 341 29.80 19.53 3.47
C LEU A 341 29.07 20.03 4.73
N ALA A 342 29.64 20.98 5.46
CA ALA A 342 29.02 21.57 6.65
C ALA A 342 27.66 22.26 6.35
N LYS A 343 27.45 22.74 5.12
CA LYS A 343 26.17 23.31 4.66
C LYS A 343 25.16 22.25 4.20
N LEU A 344 25.59 21.02 3.89
CA LEU A 344 24.66 19.93 3.57
C LEU A 344 23.90 19.44 4.81
N ILE A 345 24.56 19.41 5.97
CA ILE A 345 23.95 18.99 7.25
C ILE A 345 22.63 19.73 7.56
N PRO A 346 22.56 21.07 7.54
CA PRO A 346 21.31 21.78 7.75
C PRO A 346 20.29 21.61 6.60
N CYS A 347 20.73 21.34 5.36
CA CYS A 347 19.81 21.03 4.25
C CYS A 347 19.10 19.68 4.48
N LEU A 348 19.86 18.63 4.82
CA LEU A 348 19.31 17.32 5.19
C LEU A 348 18.33 17.42 6.36
N GLN A 349 18.66 18.24 7.36
CA GLN A 349 17.76 18.52 8.49
C GLN A 349 16.45 19.20 8.05
N ALA A 350 16.52 20.18 7.15
CA ALA A 350 15.35 20.87 6.64
C ALA A 350 14.45 19.94 5.84
N GLU A 351 15.01 19.13 4.93
CA GLU A 351 14.25 18.16 4.13
C GLU A 351 13.60 17.07 4.99
N THR A 352 14.35 16.55 5.96
CA THR A 352 13.79 15.62 6.96
C THR A 352 12.56 16.24 7.64
N ASN A 353 12.68 17.48 8.11
CA ASN A 353 11.61 18.15 8.84
C ASN A 353 10.37 18.38 7.95
N LYS A 354 10.55 18.75 6.68
CA LYS A 354 9.45 18.93 5.72
C LYS A 354 8.66 17.62 5.52
N LEU A 355 9.35 16.49 5.39
CA LEU A 355 8.72 15.19 5.16
C LEU A 355 7.82 14.73 6.32
N VAL A 356 8.21 15.02 7.56
CA VAL A 356 7.45 14.61 8.76
C VAL A 356 6.61 15.74 9.37
N LEU A 357 6.40 16.82 8.63
CA LEU A 357 5.48 17.89 8.98
C LEU A 357 4.26 17.87 8.07
N SER A 358 3.07 17.67 8.64
CA SER A 358 1.82 17.93 7.95
C SER A 358 1.45 19.40 8.13
N SER A 359 1.62 20.19 7.07
CA SER A 359 1.28 21.62 7.04
C SER A 359 0.47 21.92 5.78
N GLY A 360 -0.79 21.49 5.76
CA GLY A 360 -1.73 21.78 4.67
C GLY A 360 -1.73 20.76 3.52
N PRO A 361 -2.63 20.95 2.53
CA PRO A 361 -2.89 20.00 1.45
C PRO A 361 -1.71 19.83 0.50
N ASP A 362 -0.91 20.88 0.29
CA ASP A 362 0.30 20.84 -0.56
C ASP A 362 1.58 20.53 0.23
N SER A 363 1.42 19.96 1.45
CA SER A 363 2.59 19.63 2.26
C SER A 363 3.39 18.49 1.65
N TYR A 364 4.68 18.49 1.96
CA TYR A 364 5.61 17.47 1.51
C TYR A 364 5.15 16.06 1.92
N ALA A 365 4.70 15.89 3.16
CA ALA A 365 4.12 14.64 3.64
C ALA A 365 2.97 14.16 2.75
N VAL A 366 2.02 15.04 2.41
CA VAL A 366 0.85 14.67 1.59
C VAL A 366 1.26 14.26 0.18
N ARG A 367 2.15 15.02 -0.48
CA ARG A 367 2.66 14.69 -1.82
C ARG A 367 3.32 13.31 -1.85
N TYR A 368 4.16 13.01 -0.87
CA TYR A 368 4.85 11.72 -0.80
C TYR A 368 3.89 10.58 -0.46
N SER A 369 2.93 10.78 0.44
CA SER A 369 1.88 9.80 0.72
C SER A 369 1.07 9.46 -0.54
N GLN A 370 0.58 10.48 -1.26
CA GLN A 370 -0.15 10.28 -2.52
C GLN A 370 0.68 9.57 -3.58
N GLY A 371 1.97 9.89 -3.65
CA GLY A 371 2.89 9.22 -4.56
C GLY A 371 3.05 7.72 -4.25
N VAL A 372 3.19 7.35 -2.97
CA VAL A 372 3.25 5.95 -2.54
C VAL A 372 1.93 5.22 -2.84
N GLU A 373 0.79 5.84 -2.54
CA GLU A 373 -0.55 5.29 -2.84
C GLU A 373 -0.81 5.11 -4.36
N GLY A 374 -0.11 5.89 -5.19
CA GLY A 374 -0.14 5.78 -6.64
C GLY A 374 0.61 4.58 -7.20
N ILE A 375 1.46 3.92 -6.41
CA ILE A 375 2.26 2.77 -6.85
C ILE A 375 1.38 1.52 -6.89
N GLU A 376 1.31 0.88 -8.06
CA GLU A 376 0.51 -0.33 -8.26
C GLU A 376 0.91 -1.45 -7.30
N ALA A 377 2.21 -1.74 -7.16
CA ALA A 377 2.69 -2.79 -6.24
C ALA A 377 2.27 -2.53 -4.79
N PHE A 378 2.27 -1.27 -4.34
CA PHE A 378 1.81 -0.90 -3.00
C PHE A 378 0.31 -1.14 -2.84
N ARG A 379 -0.48 -0.74 -3.84
CA ARG A 379 -1.93 -0.94 -3.87
C ARG A 379 -2.30 -2.42 -3.88
N SER A 380 -1.72 -3.18 -4.82
CA SER A 380 -1.95 -4.62 -4.94
C SER A 380 -1.65 -5.36 -3.64
N PHE A 381 -0.60 -4.94 -2.91
CA PHE A 381 -0.24 -5.54 -1.63
C PHE A 381 -1.36 -5.42 -0.60
N TYR A 382 -1.78 -4.22 -0.19
CA TYR A 382 -2.80 -4.12 0.87
C TYR A 382 -4.20 -4.54 0.39
N GLU A 383 -4.50 -4.42 -0.91
CA GLU A 383 -5.81 -4.83 -1.46
C GLU A 383 -5.94 -6.36 -1.57
N ALA A 384 -4.82 -7.10 -1.65
CA ALA A 384 -4.82 -8.56 -1.74
C ALA A 384 -5.61 -9.23 -0.62
N ILE A 385 -5.64 -8.62 0.57
CA ILE A 385 -6.38 -9.13 1.73
C ILE A 385 -7.87 -9.34 1.41
N PHE A 386 -8.47 -8.49 0.56
CA PHE A 386 -9.88 -8.60 0.15
C PHE A 386 -10.13 -9.72 -0.86
N PHE A 387 -9.09 -10.22 -1.54
CA PHE A 387 -9.21 -11.18 -2.65
C PHE A 387 -8.75 -12.60 -2.31
N GLU A 388 -7.89 -12.79 -1.30
CA GLU A 388 -7.31 -14.09 -0.92
C GLU A 388 -8.34 -15.20 -0.62
N GLN A 389 -9.57 -14.88 -0.21
CA GLN A 389 -10.61 -15.89 0.08
C GLN A 389 -11.47 -16.32 -1.11
N SER A 390 -11.45 -15.59 -2.23
CA SER A 390 -12.30 -15.93 -3.39
C SER A 390 -11.92 -17.27 -4.07
N ALA A 391 -10.70 -17.77 -3.83
CA ALA A 391 -10.24 -19.05 -4.33
C ALA A 391 -10.74 -20.25 -3.51
N GLN A 392 -10.99 -20.10 -2.20
CA GLN A 392 -11.48 -21.18 -1.35
C GLN A 392 -12.98 -21.43 -1.54
N ASP A 393 -13.77 -20.38 -1.76
CA ASP A 393 -15.21 -20.51 -2.01
C ASP A 393 -15.54 -21.09 -3.40
N SER A 394 -14.64 -20.94 -4.38
CA SER A 394 -14.80 -21.56 -5.71
C SER A 394 -14.65 -23.09 -5.70
N CYS A 395 -13.98 -23.68 -4.70
CA CYS A 395 -13.74 -25.12 -4.65
C CYS A 395 -14.92 -25.92 -4.06
N MET A 396 -15.92 -25.25 -3.46
CA MET A 396 -17.13 -25.88 -2.92
C MET A 396 -18.36 -25.78 -3.86
N GLY A 397 -18.25 -25.05 -4.99
CA GLY A 397 -19.38 -24.77 -5.89
C GLY A 397 -19.54 -25.70 -7.10
N SER A 398 -18.65 -26.67 -7.33
CA SER A 398 -18.65 -27.50 -8.56
C SER A 398 -19.09 -28.97 -8.38
N ALA A 399 -19.72 -29.31 -7.26
CA ALA A 399 -20.26 -30.65 -7.04
C ALA A 399 -21.79 -30.61 -6.95
N LEU A 400 -22.47 -30.17 -8.01
CA LEU A 400 -23.90 -30.43 -8.28
C LEU A 400 -24.21 -30.10 -9.76
N ILE A 401 -23.88 -31.05 -10.64
CA ILE A 401 -24.60 -31.29 -11.90
C ILE A 401 -24.98 -32.77 -11.92
#